data_AF-E2BCS2-F1
#
_entry.id   AF-E2BCS2-F1
#
_cell.length_a   1.000
_cell.length_b   1.000
_cell.length_c   1.000
_cell.angle_alpha   90.00
_cell.angle_beta   90.00
_cell.angle_gamma   90.00
#
_symmetry.space_group_name_H-M   'P 1'
#
loop_
_entity.id
_entity.type
_entity.pdbx_description
1 polymer ?
#
loop_
_entity_poly.entity_id
_entity_poly.type
_entity_poly.pdbx_seq_one_letter_code
_entity_poly.pdbx_strand_id
1 'polypeptide(L)'
;NVGITSTLKNYISISFIKKNAAWDTTDTISPDGYFNFCVPFSVLLGFCEDYKHIVINARHELILLRSRSDNNSLLGSSALDPKIVLFKIQWRMPHVILNDMNKFSMLRTLKN
;
A
#
# COMPACT_ATOMS: atom_id res chain seq x y z
N ASN A 1 -22.13 -6.29 -2.86
CA ASN A 1 -21.21 -5.18 -3.20
C ASN A 1 -19.79 -5.65 -2.90
N VAL A 2 -18.99 -5.92 -3.94
CA VAL A 2 -17.66 -6.58 -3.82
C VAL A 2 -16.71 -5.77 -2.93
N GLY A 3 -16.86 -4.44 -2.92
CA GLY A 3 -16.10 -3.54 -2.05
C GLY A 3 -16.28 -3.85 -0.57
N ILE A 4 -17.51 -3.98 -0.07
CA ILE A 4 -17.81 -4.21 1.36
C ILE A 4 -17.22 -5.54 1.84
N THR A 5 -17.38 -6.60 1.05
CA THR A 5 -16.82 -7.92 1.38
C THR A 5 -15.29 -7.90 1.39
N SER A 6 -14.65 -7.21 0.43
CA SER A 6 -13.19 -7.07 0.39
C SER A 6 -12.64 -6.27 1.58
N THR A 7 -13.32 -5.21 2.00
CA THR A 7 -12.93 -4.42 3.18
C THR A 7 -13.05 -5.25 4.46
N LEU A 8 -14.11 -6.06 4.60
CA LEU A 8 -14.31 -6.91 5.76
C LEU A 8 -13.27 -8.04 5.84
N LYS A 9 -12.93 -8.67 4.71
CA LYS A 9 -11.83 -9.66 4.63
C LYS A 9 -10.50 -9.02 4.97
N ASN A 10 -10.20 -7.85 4.41
CA ASN A 10 -8.97 -7.12 4.67
C ASN A 10 -8.81 -6.83 6.18
N TYR A 11 -9.89 -6.48 6.89
CA TYR A 11 -9.84 -6.28 8.34
C TYR A 11 -9.30 -7.51 9.10
N ILE A 12 -9.73 -8.71 8.70
CA ILE A 12 -9.25 -9.97 9.26
C ILE A 12 -7.79 -10.23 8.83
N SER A 13 -7.48 -10.07 7.54
CA SER A 13 -6.13 -10.29 6.98
C SER A 13 -5.07 -9.36 7.59
N ILE A 14 -5.43 -8.11 7.91
CA ILE A 14 -4.53 -7.11 8.52
C ILE A 14 -3.92 -7.61 9.83
N SER A 15 -4.66 -8.36 10.64
CA SER A 15 -4.14 -8.90 11.91
C SER A 15 -2.96 -9.85 11.69
N PHE A 16 -2.97 -10.62 10.60
CA PHE A 16 -1.90 -11.55 10.23
C PHE A 16 -0.77 -10.86 9.45
N ILE A 17 -1.12 -9.91 8.56
CA ILE A 17 -0.16 -9.19 7.72
C ILE A 17 0.70 -8.21 8.53
N LYS A 18 0.21 -7.67 9.66
CA LYS A 18 1.00 -6.78 10.54
C LYS A 18 2.35 -7.39 10.95
N LYS A 19 2.41 -8.69 11.22
CA LYS A 19 3.68 -9.38 11.54
C LYS A 19 4.64 -9.45 10.35
N ASN A 20 4.11 -9.61 9.13
CA ASN A 20 4.91 -9.76 7.90
C ASN A 20 5.23 -8.42 7.21
N ALA A 21 4.50 -7.34 7.52
CA ALA A 21 4.67 -6.01 6.96
C ALA A 21 5.66 -5.12 7.74
N ALA A 22 6.53 -5.74 8.56
CA ALA A 22 7.45 -5.05 9.47
C ALA A 22 6.75 -4.11 10.48
N TRP A 23 5.44 -4.24 10.69
CA TRP A 23 4.70 -3.47 11.72
C TRP A 23 5.01 -3.94 13.14
N ASP A 24 5.63 -5.11 13.26
CA ASP A 24 6.14 -5.72 14.49
C ASP A 24 7.66 -5.61 14.54
N THR A 25 8.20 -4.41 14.31
CA THR A 25 9.61 -4.13 14.52
C THR A 25 9.76 -3.06 15.59
N THR A 26 9.92 -3.51 16.83
CA THR A 26 10.36 -2.67 17.95
C THR A 26 11.77 -2.11 17.75
N ASP A 27 12.51 -2.60 16.73
CA ASP A 27 13.96 -2.44 16.60
C ASP A 27 14.40 -1.69 15.32
N THR A 28 13.48 -1.08 14.56
CA THR A 28 13.79 -0.44 13.25
C THR A 28 13.97 1.08 13.30
N ILE A 29 13.86 1.71 14.48
CA ILE A 29 14.14 3.13 14.63
C ILE A 29 15.65 3.29 14.80
N SER A 30 16.29 4.03 13.90
CA SER A 30 17.71 4.34 14.01
C SER A 30 17.98 5.14 15.29
N PRO A 31 19.19 5.10 15.86
CA PRO A 31 19.57 5.94 17.01
C PRO A 31 19.31 7.43 16.77
N ASP A 32 19.32 7.85 15.51
CA ASP A 32 19.09 9.22 15.06
C ASP A 32 17.60 9.55 14.84
N GLY A 33 16.69 8.62 15.13
CA GLY A 33 15.24 8.80 15.04
C GLY A 33 14.63 8.61 13.65
N TYR A 34 15.38 8.07 12.68
CA TYR A 34 14.84 7.74 11.35
C TYR A 34 14.27 6.34 11.32
N PHE A 35 13.21 6.15 10.55
CA PHE A 35 12.61 4.84 10.33
C PHE A 35 12.15 4.71 8.88
N ASN A 36 12.11 3.47 8.39
CA ASN A 36 11.59 3.13 7.07
C ASN A 36 10.69 1.90 7.20
N PHE A 37 9.52 1.95 6.56
CA PHE A 37 8.59 0.82 6.53
C PHE A 37 7.99 0.67 5.14
N CYS A 38 7.54 -0.55 4.84
CA CYS A 38 6.87 -0.87 3.58
C CYS A 38 5.47 -1.36 3.92
N VAL A 39 4.43 -0.70 3.39
CA VAL A 39 3.04 -1.14 3.55
C VAL A 39 2.62 -1.88 2.28
N PRO A 40 2.29 -3.18 2.37
CA PRO A 40 1.72 -3.91 1.24
C PRO A 40 0.40 -3.27 0.79
N PHE A 41 0.19 -3.16 -0.52
CA PHE A 41 -1.03 -2.52 -1.02
C PHE A 41 -2.30 -3.30 -0.72
N SER A 42 -2.20 -4.62 -0.55
CA SER A 42 -3.32 -5.44 -0.08
C SER A 42 -3.87 -4.97 1.26
N VAL A 43 -3.02 -4.40 2.14
CA VAL A 43 -3.44 -3.82 3.43
C VAL A 43 -4.21 -2.52 3.23
N LEU A 44 -3.73 -1.65 2.33
CA LEU A 44 -4.37 -0.36 2.08
C LEU A 44 -5.66 -0.52 1.26
N LEU A 45 -5.62 -1.37 0.24
CA LEU A 45 -6.70 -1.62 -0.71
C LEU A 45 -7.06 -3.10 -0.67
N GLY A 46 -8.07 -3.44 0.15
CA GLY A 46 -8.53 -4.82 0.32
C GLY A 46 -8.96 -5.52 -0.97
N PHE A 47 -9.33 -4.78 -2.02
CA PHE A 47 -9.66 -5.38 -3.32
C PHE A 47 -8.43 -6.01 -3.99
N CYS A 48 -7.21 -5.56 -3.69
CA CYS A 48 -5.99 -6.09 -4.29
C CYS A 48 -5.71 -7.55 -3.87
N GLU A 49 -6.31 -8.03 -2.79
CA GLU A 49 -6.25 -9.45 -2.41
C GLU A 49 -7.11 -10.33 -3.33
N ASP A 50 -8.29 -9.83 -3.74
CA ASP A 50 -9.27 -10.59 -4.52
C ASP A 50 -9.19 -10.31 -6.04
N TYR A 51 -8.52 -9.23 -6.46
CA TYR A 51 -8.46 -8.82 -7.87
C TYR A 51 -7.45 -9.65 -8.67
N LYS A 52 -7.98 -10.58 -9.48
CA LYS A 52 -7.19 -11.50 -10.32
C LYS A 52 -7.03 -11.03 -11.77
N HIS A 53 -7.47 -9.82 -12.10
CA HIS A 53 -7.44 -9.30 -13.46
C HIS A 53 -6.25 -8.35 -13.66
N ILE A 54 -5.94 -8.05 -14.92
CA ILE A 54 -4.89 -7.10 -15.29
C ILE A 54 -5.58 -5.80 -15.69
N VAL A 55 -5.12 -4.68 -15.13
CA VAL A 55 -5.54 -3.35 -15.57
C VAL A 55 -4.61 -2.89 -16.70
N ILE A 56 -5.17 -2.64 -17.87
CA ILE A 56 -4.39 -2.34 -19.09
C ILE A 56 -4.59 -0.87 -19.46
N ASN A 57 -3.49 -0.17 -19.72
CA ASN A 57 -3.49 1.22 -20.20
C ASN A 57 -4.28 2.20 -19.29
N ALA A 58 -4.36 1.92 -17.99
CA ALA A 58 -4.93 2.84 -17.02
C ALA A 58 -3.82 3.63 -16.33
N ARG A 59 -4.02 4.95 -16.21
CA ARG A 59 -3.22 5.79 -15.31
C ARG A 59 -3.64 5.47 -13.88
N HIS A 60 -2.68 5.07 -13.04
CA HIS A 60 -2.91 4.79 -11.63
C HIS A 60 -2.38 5.95 -10.80
N GLU A 61 -3.23 6.51 -9.94
CA GLU A 61 -2.86 7.57 -9.00
C GLU A 61 -3.23 7.16 -7.58
N LEU A 62 -2.31 7.41 -6.64
CA LEU A 62 -2.55 7.25 -5.21
C LEU A 62 -2.42 8.61 -4.54
N ILE A 63 -3.52 9.08 -3.97
CA ILE A 63 -3.57 10.36 -3.25
C ILE A 63 -3.64 10.03 -1.75
N LEU A 64 -2.66 10.51 -1.01
CA LEU A 64 -2.61 10.37 0.45
C LEU A 64 -2.97 11.71 1.08
N LEU A 65 -4.00 11.69 1.93
CA LEU A 65 -4.41 12.86 2.71
C LEU A 65 -3.91 12.69 4.14
N ARG A 66 -3.10 13.64 4.60
CA ARG A 66 -2.57 13.69 5.97
C ARG A 66 -3.34 14.73 6.78
N SER A 67 -3.57 14.43 8.05
CA SER A 67 -4.03 15.43 9.03
C SER A 67 -3.05 16.61 9.09
N ARG A 68 -3.56 17.79 9.47
CA ARG A 68 -2.72 18.97 9.70
C ARG A 68 -1.82 18.80 10.93
N SER A 69 -2.23 17.98 11.89
CA SER A 69 -1.50 17.71 13.13
C SER A 69 -1.05 16.26 13.23
N ASP A 70 0.04 16.08 13.97
CA ASP A 70 0.74 14.80 14.14
C ASP A 70 0.48 14.17 15.52
N ASN A 71 -0.47 14.71 16.28
CA ASN A 71 -0.73 14.32 17.67
C ASN A 71 -1.09 12.83 17.83
N ASN A 72 -1.64 12.20 16.79
CA ASN A 72 -2.04 10.79 16.79
C ASN A 72 -0.97 9.86 16.19
N SER A 73 0.23 10.38 15.90
CA SER A 73 1.27 9.63 15.20
C SER A 73 2.15 8.79 16.13
N LEU A 74 2.20 9.12 17.42
CA LEU A 74 2.94 8.40 18.44
C LEU A 74 1.99 7.97 19.57
N LEU A 75 2.24 6.77 20.11
CA LEU A 75 1.64 6.32 21.36
C LEU A 75 2.40 7.01 22.51
N GLY A 76 1.87 8.12 23.02
CA GLY A 76 2.50 8.90 24.08
C GLY A 76 1.69 10.13 24.48
N SER A 77 2.24 10.96 25.37
CA SER A 77 1.59 12.20 25.79
C SER A 77 1.56 13.22 24.64
N SER A 78 0.37 13.69 24.26
CA SER A 78 0.21 14.75 23.24
C SER A 78 0.85 16.08 23.64
N ALA A 79 1.24 16.26 24.91
CA ALA A 79 1.96 17.44 25.37
C ALA A 79 3.38 17.58 24.78
N LEU A 80 3.91 16.51 24.15
CA LEU A 80 5.23 16.50 23.53
C LEU A 80 5.26 17.13 22.12
N ASP A 81 4.10 17.55 21.58
CA ASP A 81 3.94 18.08 20.21
C ASP A 81 4.73 17.28 19.17
N PRO A 82 4.41 15.97 19.02
CA PRO A 82 5.19 15.08 18.19
C PRO A 82 5.12 15.53 16.72
N LYS A 83 6.27 15.52 16.04
CA LYS A 83 6.37 15.92 14.62
C LYS A 83 6.99 14.81 13.79
N ILE A 84 6.27 14.33 12.79
CA ILE A 84 6.78 13.31 11.85
C ILE A 84 7.04 13.95 10.48
N VAL A 85 8.29 13.93 10.05
CA VAL A 85 8.68 14.41 8.72
C VAL A 85 8.74 13.23 7.75
N LEU A 86 7.94 13.27 6.69
CA LEU A 86 8.01 12.29 5.62
C LEU A 86 9.06 12.74 4.60
N PHE A 87 10.21 12.07 4.62
CA PHE A 87 11.30 12.38 3.68
C PHE A 87 11.02 11.87 2.27
N LYS A 88 10.45 10.67 2.17
CA LYS A 88 10.25 10.00 0.90
C LYS A 88 9.05 9.05 0.97
N ILE A 89 8.17 9.17 -0.02
CA ILE A 89 7.11 8.18 -0.27
C ILE A 89 7.40 7.58 -1.64
N GLN A 90 7.50 6.25 -1.71
CA GLN A 90 7.72 5.54 -2.97
C GLN A 90 6.61 4.53 -3.21
N TRP A 91 6.06 4.59 -4.42
CA TRP A 91 5.10 3.61 -4.90
C TRP A 91 5.83 2.51 -5.68
N ARG A 92 5.66 1.26 -5.27
CA ARG A 92 6.26 0.09 -5.95
C ARG A 92 5.15 -0.73 -6.60
N MET A 93 4.82 -0.41 -7.85
CA MET A 93 3.88 -1.19 -8.64
C MET A 93 4.64 -1.92 -9.75
N PRO A 94 4.56 -3.27 -9.82
CA PRO A 94 5.18 -4.02 -10.90
C PRO A 94 4.59 -3.59 -12.24
N HIS A 95 5.44 -3.15 -13.16
CA HIS A 95 5.05 -2.81 -14.52
C HIS A 95 5.52 -3.92 -15.47
N VAL A 96 4.57 -4.67 -16.02
CA VAL A 96 4.85 -5.77 -16.95
C VAL A 96 4.76 -5.23 -18.37
N ILE A 97 5.86 -5.31 -19.11
CA ILE A 97 5.92 -4.95 -20.53
C ILE A 97 5.99 -6.25 -21.33
N LEU A 98 5.06 -6.42 -22.26
CA LEU A 98 5.08 -7.56 -23.18
C LEU A 98 6.10 -7.34 -24.29
N ASN A 99 6.70 -8.42 -24.77
CA ASN A 99 7.43 -8.40 -26.03
C ASN A 99 6.45 -8.28 -27.21
N ASP A 100 6.95 -7.97 -28.40
CA ASP A 100 6.08 -7.63 -29.53
C ASP A 100 5.19 -8.81 -29.98
N MET A 101 5.70 -10.04 -29.91
CA MET A 101 4.92 -11.24 -30.21
C MET A 101 3.73 -11.41 -29.24
N ASN A 102 3.97 -11.21 -27.94
CA ASN A 102 2.94 -11.33 -26.92
C ASN A 102 1.96 -10.15 -26.96
N LYS A 103 2.41 -8.94 -27.35
CA LYS A 103 1.50 -7.80 -27.57
C LYS A 103 0.47 -8.10 -28.65
N PHE A 104 0.88 -8.64 -29.81
CA PHE A 104 -0.05 -9.00 -30.88
C PHE A 104 -1.06 -10.05 -30.43
N SER A 105 -0.61 -11.07 -29.69
CA SER A 105 -1.48 -12.09 -29.11
C SER A 105 -2.51 -11.47 -28.15
N MET A 106 -2.06 -10.64 -27.22
CA MET A 106 -2.93 -9.95 -26.27
C MET A 106 -3.95 -9.02 -26.96
N LEU A 107 -3.54 -8.25 -27.97
CA LEU A 107 -4.44 -7.37 -28.73
C LEU A 107 -5.53 -8.14 -29.48
N ARG A 108 -5.26 -9.37 -29.93
CA ARG A 108 -6.29 -10.24 -30.51
C ARG A 108 -7.26 -10.74 -29.46
N THR A 109 -6.77 -11.17 -28.30
CA THR A 109 -7.62 -11.63 -27.18
C THR A 109 -8.52 -10.53 -26.63
N LEU A 110 -8.07 -9.27 -26.61
CA LEU A 110 -8.87 -8.13 -26.14
C LEU A 110 -9.92 -7.64 -27.14
N LYS A 111 -9.85 -8.06 -28.42
CA LYS A 111 -10.79 -7.68 -29.47
C LYS A 111 -12.00 -8.63 -29.59
N ASN A 112 -11.91 -9.80 -28.99
CA ASN A 112 -12.99 -10.80 -28.91
C ASN A 112 -13.69 -10.70 -27.55
#